data_AF-A0A1R0KW29-F1
#
_entry.id   AF-A0A1R0KW29-F1
#
_cell.length_a   1.000
_cell.length_b   1.000
_cell.length_c   1.000
_cell.angle_alpha   90.00
_cell.angle_beta   90.00
_cell.angle_gamma   90.00
#
_symmetry.space_group_name_H-M   'P 1'
#
loop_
_entity.id
_entity.type
_entity.pdbx_description
1 polymer ?
#
loop_
_entity_poly.entity_id
_entity_poly.type
_entity_poly.pdbx_seq_one_letter_code
_entity_poly.pdbx_strand_id
1 'polypeptide(L)'
;MGVTVHAHWVFIADGADDLFGYCDKVMQALLDQERCVTGFADSAVSADAGRRVMEIEADISSDDLSHAIAEGHAAVRAALHSVGIGTPEWPTHGEAMSLVLKDLRTEQLV
;
A
#
# COMPACT_ATOMS: atom_id res chain seq x y z
N MET A 1 8.77 19.04 11.34
CA MET A 1 8.52 17.79 12.08
C MET A 1 7.87 16.86 11.07
N GLY A 2 8.50 15.74 10.74
CA GLY A 2 7.89 14.76 9.84
C GLY A 2 6.75 14.02 10.54
N VAL A 3 5.89 13.39 9.75
CA VAL A 3 4.81 12.51 10.23
C VAL A 3 5.09 11.10 9.77
N THR A 4 4.64 10.11 10.56
CA THR A 4 4.63 8.69 10.16
C THR A 4 3.19 8.20 10.20
N VAL A 5 2.80 7.47 9.16
CA VAL A 5 1.48 6.86 9.01
C VAL A 5 1.65 5.37 8.84
N HIS A 6 0.95 4.60 9.66
CA HIS A 6 0.73 3.19 9.37
C HIS A 6 -0.48 3.07 8.44
N ALA A 7 -0.27 2.53 7.24
CA ALA A 7 -1.31 2.42 6.23
C ALA A 7 -1.60 0.96 5.92
N HIS A 8 -2.89 0.66 5.73
CA HIS A 8 -3.39 -0.66 5.40
C HIS A 8 -4.26 -0.57 4.14
N TRP A 9 -3.90 -1.36 3.12
CA TRP A 9 -4.67 -1.55 1.90
C TRP A 9 -5.25 -2.96 1.84
N VAL A 10 -6.52 -3.06 1.43
CA VAL A 10 -7.25 -4.33 1.30
C VAL A 10 -7.67 -4.54 -0.14
N PHE A 11 -7.35 -5.70 -0.70
CA PHE A 11 -7.66 -6.09 -2.07
C PHE A 11 -8.48 -7.37 -2.12
N ILE A 12 -9.52 -7.36 -2.95
CA ILE A 12 -10.31 -8.56 -3.24
C ILE A 12 -9.78 -9.15 -4.55
N ALA A 13 -9.32 -10.40 -4.50
CA ALA A 13 -8.85 -11.13 -5.65
C ALA A 13 -10.04 -11.81 -6.37
N ASP A 14 -10.37 -11.33 -7.56
CA ASP A 14 -11.37 -11.95 -8.43
C ASP A 14 -10.68 -12.87 -9.45
N GLY A 15 -10.79 -14.19 -9.29
CA GLY A 15 -10.15 -15.17 -10.18
C GLY A 15 -9.89 -16.54 -9.52
N ALA A 16 -9.38 -17.47 -10.34
CA ALA A 16 -8.98 -18.83 -9.93
C ALA A 16 -7.46 -18.96 -9.73
N ASP A 17 -6.74 -17.84 -9.67
CA ASP A 17 -5.28 -17.84 -9.62
C ASP A 17 -4.73 -18.12 -8.21
N ASP A 18 -3.46 -18.53 -8.18
CA ASP A 18 -2.68 -18.77 -6.96
C ASP A 18 -2.44 -17.45 -6.18
N LEU A 19 -3.40 -17.13 -5.31
CA LEU A 19 -3.37 -15.95 -4.44
C LEU A 19 -2.07 -15.88 -3.63
N PHE A 20 -1.64 -17.00 -3.04
CA PHE A 20 -0.42 -17.04 -2.22
C PHE A 20 0.83 -16.80 -3.06
N GLY A 21 0.91 -17.41 -4.25
CA GLY A 21 1.99 -17.14 -5.20
C GLY A 21 2.05 -15.68 -5.67
N TYR A 22 0.92 -14.98 -5.76
CA TYR A 22 0.93 -13.52 -5.97
C TYR A 22 1.38 -12.76 -4.74
N CYS A 23 0.92 -13.12 -3.55
CA CYS A 23 1.31 -12.46 -2.30
C CYS A 23 2.83 -12.53 -2.07
N ASP A 24 3.46 -13.67 -2.34
CA ASP A 24 4.91 -13.83 -2.26
C ASP A 24 5.65 -12.89 -3.21
N LYS A 25 5.15 -12.75 -4.45
CA LYS A 25 5.72 -11.82 -5.43
C LYS A 25 5.54 -10.37 -5.01
N VAL A 26 4.36 -10.02 -4.50
CA VAL A 26 4.05 -8.66 -4.02
C VAL A 26 4.93 -8.30 -2.82
N MET A 27 5.09 -9.22 -1.86
CA MET A 27 5.98 -9.02 -0.71
C MET A 27 7.41 -8.72 -1.17
N GLN A 28 7.94 -9.50 -2.12
CA GLN A 28 9.27 -9.24 -2.67
C GLN A 28 9.37 -7.88 -3.36
N ALA A 29 8.33 -7.48 -4.11
CA ALA A 29 8.30 -6.19 -4.78
C ALA A 29 8.20 -5.01 -3.79
N LEU A 30 7.49 -5.17 -2.66
CA LEU A 30 7.40 -4.17 -1.60
C LEU A 30 8.74 -4.00 -0.87
N LEU A 31 9.46 -5.10 -0.58
CA LEU A 31 10.82 -5.02 -0.04
C LEU A 31 11.78 -4.27 -0.99
N ASP A 32 11.57 -4.37 -2.30
CA ASP A 32 12.33 -3.58 -3.27
C ASP A 32 11.90 -2.10 -3.25
N GLN A 33 10.63 -1.79 -2.96
CA GLN A 33 10.21 -0.39 -2.72
C GLN A 33 10.85 0.19 -1.47
N GLU A 34 10.92 -0.55 -0.35
CA GLU A 34 11.58 -0.07 0.88
C GLU A 34 13.03 0.34 0.65
N ARG A 35 13.72 -0.32 -0.28
CA ARG A 35 15.11 0.02 -0.65
C ARG A 35 15.22 1.27 -1.50
N CYS A 36 14.18 1.60 -2.26
CA CYS A 36 14.19 2.65 -3.27
C CYS A 36 13.46 3.93 -2.84
N VAL A 37 12.48 3.82 -1.95
CA VAL A 37 11.59 4.90 -1.55
C VAL A 37 11.91 5.28 -0.10
N THR A 38 12.57 6.42 0.07
CA THR A 38 12.82 6.99 1.39
C THR A 38 11.51 7.18 2.14
N GLY A 39 11.45 6.68 3.38
CA GLY A 39 10.27 6.82 4.24
C GLY A 39 9.25 5.70 4.12
N PHE A 40 9.35 4.79 3.15
CA PHE A 40 8.52 3.58 3.06
C PHE A 40 9.23 2.40 3.73
N ALA A 41 8.65 1.80 4.76
CA ALA A 41 9.28 0.74 5.54
C ALA A 41 8.25 -0.19 6.19
N ASP A 42 8.75 -1.29 6.77
CA ASP A 42 7.96 -2.27 7.54
C ASP A 42 6.75 -2.81 6.76
N SER A 43 6.97 -3.10 5.48
CA SER A 43 5.92 -3.63 4.64
C SER A 43 5.60 -5.08 5.00
N ALA A 44 4.32 -5.43 4.95
CA ALA A 44 3.84 -6.78 5.14
C ALA A 44 2.73 -7.10 4.14
N VAL A 45 2.65 -8.36 3.74
CA VAL A 45 1.54 -8.90 2.96
C VAL A 45 0.91 -10.04 3.73
N SER A 46 -0.40 -10.00 3.88
CA SER A 46 -1.18 -11.11 4.41
C SER A 46 -2.29 -11.51 3.45
N ALA A 47 -2.81 -12.73 3.56
CA ALA A 47 -3.83 -13.23 2.66
C ALA A 47 -4.80 -14.19 3.36
N ASP A 48 -6.08 -14.07 2.99
CA ASP A 48 -7.14 -15.00 3.35
C ASP A 48 -7.71 -15.62 2.06
N ALA A 49 -7.30 -16.85 1.76
CA ALA A 49 -7.79 -17.57 0.58
C ALA A 49 -9.28 -17.95 0.69
N GLY A 50 -9.82 -18.09 1.90
CA GLY A 50 -11.25 -18.36 2.11
C GLY A 50 -12.11 -17.16 1.73
N ARG A 51 -11.61 -15.95 1.98
CA ARG A 51 -12.26 -14.68 1.60
C ARG A 51 -11.79 -14.11 0.27
N ARG A 52 -10.72 -14.69 -0.30
CA ARG A 52 -10.00 -14.16 -1.47
C ARG A 52 -9.53 -12.72 -1.27
N VAL A 53 -8.93 -12.47 -0.12
CA VAL A 53 -8.45 -11.14 0.26
C VAL A 53 -6.92 -11.17 0.37
N MET A 54 -6.28 -10.13 -0.14
CA MET A 54 -4.88 -9.78 0.13
C MET A 54 -4.85 -8.44 0.86
N GLU A 55 -4.07 -8.37 1.91
CA GLU A 55 -3.88 -7.17 2.73
C GLU A 55 -2.40 -6.76 2.63
N ILE A 56 -2.16 -5.46 2.48
CA ILE A 56 -0.83 -4.87 2.49
C ILE A 56 -0.80 -3.84 3.60
N GLU A 57 0.22 -3.90 4.44
CA GLU A 57 0.48 -2.91 5.49
C GLU A 57 1.88 -2.35 5.29
N ALA A 58 2.09 -1.08 5.64
CA ALA A 58 3.41 -0.43 5.65
C ALA A 58 3.40 0.85 6.47
N ASP A 59 4.57 1.24 6.97
CA ASP A 59 4.82 2.54 7.57
C ASP A 59 5.37 3.53 6.53
N ILE A 60 4.80 4.73 6.51
CA ILE A 60 5.21 5.82 5.60
C ILE A 60 5.52 7.08 6.37
N SER A 61 6.77 7.52 6.29
CA SER A 61 7.26 8.77 6.87
C SER A 61 7.48 9.85 5.81
N SER A 62 6.89 11.03 6.02
CA SER A 62 7.01 12.17 5.09
C SER A 62 6.92 13.52 5.82
N ASP A 63 7.02 14.61 5.07
CA ASP A 63 6.96 15.98 5.60
C ASP A 63 5.57 16.35 6.14
N ASP A 64 4.52 15.82 5.50
CA ASP A 64 3.14 15.95 5.95
C ASP A 64 2.29 14.71 5.59
N LEU A 65 1.09 14.67 6.17
CA LEU A 65 0.18 13.53 6.08
C LEU A 65 -0.28 13.25 4.64
N SER A 66 -0.48 14.29 3.83
CA SER A 66 -0.96 14.15 2.45
C SER A 66 0.12 13.56 1.56
N HIS A 67 1.37 13.99 1.75
CA HIS A 67 2.51 13.42 1.07
C HIS A 67 2.74 11.95 1.48
N ALA A 68 2.72 11.63 2.78
CA ALA A 68 2.87 10.25 3.25
C ALA A 68 1.85 9.29 2.60
N ILE A 69 0.58 9.69 2.51
CA ILE A 69 -0.47 8.86 1.90
C ILE A 69 -0.28 8.70 0.39
N ALA A 70 0.14 9.76 -0.29
CA ALA A 70 0.34 9.73 -1.73
C ALA A 70 1.60 8.94 -2.13
N GLU A 71 2.65 9.00 -1.31
CA GLU A 71 3.88 8.20 -1.45
C GLU A 71 3.59 6.72 -1.18
N GLY A 72 2.86 6.39 -0.11
CA GLY A 72 2.44 5.02 0.19
C GLY A 72 1.62 4.39 -0.94
N HIS A 73 0.63 5.13 -1.46
CA HIS A 73 -0.15 4.66 -2.62
C HIS A 73 0.72 4.43 -3.86
N ALA A 74 1.67 5.32 -4.12
CA ALA A 74 2.56 5.19 -5.27
C ALA A 74 3.48 3.95 -5.15
N ALA A 75 4.04 3.71 -3.96
CA ALA A 75 4.89 2.55 -3.68
C ALA A 75 4.12 1.23 -3.85
N VAL A 76 2.93 1.11 -3.23
CA VAL A 76 2.09 -0.09 -3.35
C VAL A 76 1.65 -0.30 -4.80
N ARG A 77 1.24 0.75 -5.51
CA ARG A 77 0.87 0.65 -6.92
C ARG A 77 2.03 0.18 -7.79
N ALA A 78 3.24 0.69 -7.56
CA ALA A 78 4.45 0.27 -8.27
C ALA A 78 4.75 -1.21 -8.02
N ALA A 79 4.66 -1.67 -6.76
CA ALA A 79 4.85 -3.07 -6.41
C ALA A 79 3.85 -3.98 -7.13
N LEU A 80 2.56 -3.64 -7.12
CA LEU A 80 1.51 -4.40 -7.81
C LEU A 80 1.72 -4.48 -9.33
N HIS A 81 2.08 -3.35 -9.96
CA HIS A 81 2.39 -3.32 -11.39
C HIS A 81 3.59 -4.19 -11.74
N SER A 82 4.62 -4.26 -10.88
CA SER A 82 5.82 -5.07 -11.14
C SER A 82 5.53 -6.57 -11.19
N VAL A 83 4.47 -7.03 -10.53
CA VAL A 83 4.04 -8.43 -10.53
C VAL A 83 2.91 -8.72 -11.54
N GLY A 84 2.54 -7.73 -12.35
CA GLY A 84 1.54 -7.86 -13.41
C GLY A 84 0.09 -7.59 -12.99
N ILE A 85 -0.14 -7.08 -11.78
CA ILE A 85 -1.49 -6.72 -11.30
C ILE A 85 -1.83 -5.32 -11.81
N GLY A 86 -2.99 -5.17 -12.46
CA GLY A 86 -3.48 -3.88 -12.94
C GLY A 86 -4.20 -3.07 -11.86
N THR A 87 -4.11 -1.75 -11.93
CA THR A 87 -4.74 -0.82 -10.97
C THR A 87 -5.64 0.22 -11.67
N PRO A 88 -6.68 -0.21 -12.43
CA PRO A 88 -7.42 0.66 -13.37
C PRO A 88 -8.24 1.77 -12.70
N GLU A 89 -8.65 1.60 -11.44
CA GLU A 89 -9.45 2.57 -10.68
C GLU A 89 -8.69 3.19 -9.50
N TRP A 90 -7.36 3.00 -9.47
CA TRP A 90 -6.55 3.54 -8.38
C TRP A 90 -6.45 5.05 -8.48
N PRO A 91 -6.54 5.78 -7.35
CA PRO A 91 -6.33 7.22 -7.34
C PRO A 91 -4.96 7.58 -7.92
N THR A 92 -4.93 8.63 -8.73
CA THR A 92 -3.69 9.32 -9.08
C THR A 92 -3.05 9.92 -7.84
N HIS A 93 -1.77 10.29 -7.93
CA HIS A 93 -1.04 10.86 -6.79
C HIS A 93 -1.74 12.12 -6.23
N GLY A 94 -2.24 13.02 -7.08
CA GLY A 94 -2.98 14.21 -6.64
C GLY A 94 -4.34 13.90 -6.00
N GLU A 95 -5.03 12.87 -6.49
CA GLU A 95 -6.26 12.38 -5.85
C GLU A 95 -5.96 11.72 -4.50
N ALA A 96 -4.88 10.96 -4.39
CA ALA A 96 -4.44 10.32 -3.16
C ALA A 96 -4.08 11.34 -2.06
N MET A 97 -3.38 12.43 -2.41
CA MET A 97 -3.14 13.55 -1.49
C MET A 97 -4.45 14.15 -0.93
N SER A 98 -5.56 14.02 -1.66
CA SER A 98 -6.87 14.56 -1.26
C SER A 98 -7.71 13.58 -0.42
N LEU A 99 -7.39 12.28 -0.41
CA LEU A 99 -8.13 11.23 0.33
C LEU A 99 -8.04 11.41 1.85
N VAL A 100 -6.95 12.02 2.33
CA VAL A 100 -6.68 12.32 3.74
C VAL A 100 -7.82 13.10 4.41
N LEU A 101 -8.50 13.98 3.66
CA LEU A 101 -9.47 14.90 4.25
C LEU A 101 -10.87 14.32 4.42
N LYS A 102 -11.17 13.12 3.90
CA LYS A 102 -12.55 12.61 3.91
C LYS A 102 -12.74 11.26 4.61
N ASP A 103 -11.78 10.34 4.59
CA ASP A 103 -12.11 8.94 4.94
C ASP A 103 -11.10 8.18 5.82
N LEU A 104 -10.11 8.84 6.43
CA LEU A 104 -9.15 8.15 7.31
C LEU A 104 -9.50 8.33 8.80
N ARG A 105 -9.78 7.21 9.48
CA ARG A 105 -9.68 7.12 10.95
C ARG A 105 -8.20 7.00 11.32
N THR A 106 -7.46 8.09 11.25
CA THR A 106 -6.11 8.16 11.82
C THR A 106 -6.23 8.36 13.33
N GLU A 107 -5.93 7.33 14.11
CA GLU A 107 -5.65 7.51 15.55
C GLU A 107 -4.22 8.04 15.69
N GLN A 108 -4.09 9.33 15.98
CA GLN A 108 -2.81 9.92 16.37
C GLN A 108 -2.48 9.44 17.79
N LEU A 109 -1.56 8.49 17.92
CA LEU A 109 -1.01 8.12 19.23
C LEU A 109 -0.02 9.20 19.67
N VAL A 110 -0.32 9.86 20.79
CA VAL A 110 0.54 10.86 21.48
C VAL A 110 1.45 10.14 22.46
#